data_AF-A0AAU8VRH0-F1
#
_entry.id   AF-A0AAU8VRH0-F1
#
_cell.length_a   1.000
_cell.length_b   1.000
_cell.length_c   1.000
_cell.angle_alpha   90.00
_cell.angle_beta   90.00
_cell.angle_gamma   90.00
#
_symmetry.space_group_name_H-M   'P 1'
#
loop_
_entity.id
_entity.type
_entity.pdbx_description
1 polymer ?
#
loop_
_entity_poly.entity_id
_entity_poly.type
_entity_poly.pdbx_seq_one_letter_code
_entity_poly.pdbx_strand_id
1 'polypeptide(L)'
;MGYPFDSQSQVGKEVFAKLGLGKLVDSILPGIDAFNERRDKTVIGTMKTTLRERRREVVEEVSRSNVPNIYLLTVDDDISENKVIQMNNHNIVPVVPQSIKNQPHLKDKRSVIDFESYFLEEIPNVMKYWKK
;
A
#
# COMPACT_ATOMS: atom_id res chain seq x y z
N MET A 1 5.95 16.32 -5.04
CA MET A 1 6.46 16.10 -3.67
C MET A 1 7.62 15.12 -3.77
N GLY A 2 8.85 15.54 -3.46
CA GLY A 2 10.05 14.69 -3.60
C GLY A 2 10.35 13.92 -2.31
N TYR A 3 9.46 13.01 -1.90
CA TYR A 3 9.71 12.17 -0.74
C TYR A 3 10.80 11.13 -1.06
N PRO A 4 11.71 10.82 -0.12
CA PRO A 4 12.62 9.71 -0.28
C PRO A 4 11.83 8.40 -0.38
N PHE A 5 12.26 7.53 -1.28
CA PHE A 5 11.69 6.20 -1.45
C PHE A 5 12.73 5.27 -2.05
N ASP A 6 12.60 3.98 -1.75
CA ASP A 6 13.27 2.91 -2.47
C ASP A 6 12.24 2.15 -3.29
N SER A 7 12.47 2.01 -4.60
CA SER A 7 11.69 1.12 -5.45
C SER A 7 12.36 -0.22 -5.68
N GLN A 8 11.56 -1.24 -5.96
CA GLN A 8 12.07 -2.54 -6.36
C GLN A 8 12.91 -2.47 -7.65
N SER A 9 12.63 -1.52 -8.55
CA SER A 9 13.42 -1.28 -9.77
C SER A 9 14.78 -0.65 -9.49
N GLN A 10 14.91 0.14 -8.43
CA GLN A 10 16.17 0.81 -8.05
C GLN A 10 17.07 -0.10 -7.22
N VAL A 11 16.52 -0.81 -6.23
CA VAL A 11 17.30 -1.58 -5.23
C VAL A 11 17.39 -3.07 -5.57
N GLY A 12 16.51 -3.57 -6.44
CA GLY A 12 16.51 -4.95 -6.92
C GLY A 12 15.56 -5.88 -6.14
N LYS A 13 15.02 -6.87 -6.86
CA LYS A 13 14.00 -7.80 -6.37
C LYS A 13 14.45 -8.67 -5.20
N GLU A 14 15.74 -9.01 -5.14
CA GLU A 14 16.29 -9.87 -4.09
C GLU A 14 16.25 -9.20 -2.71
N VAL A 15 16.44 -7.89 -2.64
CA VAL A 15 16.41 -7.15 -1.38
C VAL A 15 15.00 -7.15 -0.80
N PHE A 16 13.99 -6.87 -1.63
CA PHE A 16 12.58 -6.93 -1.23
C PHE A 16 12.15 -8.35 -0.82
N ALA A 17 12.64 -9.38 -1.51
CA ALA A 17 12.39 -10.76 -1.14
C ALA A 17 12.98 -11.11 0.24
N LYS A 18 14.21 -10.69 0.53
CA LYS A 18 14.86 -10.89 1.85
C LYS A 18 14.11 -10.19 2.99
N LEU A 19 13.46 -9.06 2.71
CA LEU A 19 12.65 -8.31 3.68
C LEU A 19 11.26 -8.93 3.92
N GLY A 20 10.90 -10.01 3.19
CA GLY A 20 9.57 -10.61 3.25
C GLY A 20 8.49 -9.78 2.54
N LEU A 21 8.88 -8.86 1.65
CA LEU A 21 7.94 -7.99 0.92
C LEU A 21 7.58 -8.56 -0.47
N GLY A 22 8.26 -9.62 -0.89
CA GLY A 22 7.93 -10.40 -2.08
C GLY A 22 7.93 -9.58 -3.38
N LYS A 23 7.24 -10.11 -4.40
CA LYS A 23 7.06 -9.44 -5.70
C LYS A 23 5.90 -8.43 -5.70
N LEU A 24 5.18 -8.32 -4.59
CA LEU A 24 3.98 -7.50 -4.52
C LEU A 24 4.30 -6.02 -4.34
N VAL A 25 5.33 -5.71 -3.58
CA VAL A 25 5.64 -4.34 -3.18
C VAL A 25 6.50 -3.67 -4.27
N ASP A 26 6.03 -2.51 -4.73
CA ASP A 26 6.74 -1.71 -5.72
C ASP A 26 7.67 -0.68 -5.07
N SER A 27 7.28 -0.15 -3.90
CA SER A 27 7.98 0.94 -3.23
C SER A 27 7.87 0.91 -1.71
N ILE A 28 8.89 1.44 -1.03
CA ILE A 28 8.95 1.66 0.41
C ILE A 28 9.39 3.10 0.67
N LEU A 29 8.68 3.80 1.55
CA LEU A 29 9.01 5.16 1.96
C LEU A 29 9.24 5.20 3.49
N PRO A 30 10.27 5.92 3.98
CA PRO A 30 11.24 6.71 3.19
C PRO A 30 12.31 5.85 2.50
N GLY A 31 12.40 4.56 2.84
CA GLY A 31 13.35 3.63 2.24
C GLY A 31 13.49 2.35 3.07
N ILE A 32 14.38 1.47 2.63
CA ILE A 32 14.64 0.16 3.22
C ILE A 32 15.34 0.27 4.57
N ASP A 33 16.25 1.24 4.73
CA ASP A 33 16.94 1.46 6.01
C ASP A 33 15.94 1.81 7.12
N ALA A 34 15.00 2.71 6.82
CA ALA A 34 13.91 3.06 7.72
C ALA A 34 12.97 1.88 7.98
N PHE A 35 12.73 1.03 6.98
CA PHE A 35 11.93 -0.19 7.15
C PHE A 35 12.61 -1.20 8.09
N ASN A 36 13.93 -1.34 8.01
CA ASN A 36 14.71 -2.19 8.90
C ASN A 36 14.73 -1.66 10.34
N GLU A 37 14.77 -0.34 10.51
CA GLU A 37 14.76 0.30 11.83
C GLU A 37 13.36 0.26 12.48
N ARG A 38 12.33 0.73 11.77
CA ARG A 38 10.94 0.84 12.27
C ARG A 38 9.92 0.60 11.16
N ARG A 39 9.55 -0.67 10.96
CA ARG A 39 8.52 -1.10 10.00
C ARG A 39 7.22 -0.31 10.15
N ASP A 40 6.71 -0.14 11.37
CA ASP A 40 5.46 0.57 11.70
C ASP A 40 5.47 2.06 11.33
N LYS A 41 6.64 2.61 11.01
CA LYS A 41 6.85 3.99 10.57
C LYS A 41 7.27 4.07 9.12
N THR A 42 6.85 3.13 8.28
CA THR A 42 7.09 3.18 6.83
C THR A 42 5.79 3.06 6.04
N VAL A 43 5.80 3.63 4.84
CA VAL A 43 4.71 3.46 3.87
C VAL A 43 5.16 2.44 2.83
N ILE A 44 4.35 1.42 2.63
CA ILE A 44 4.59 0.35 1.67
C ILE A 44 3.56 0.50 0.56
N GLY A 45 4.02 0.76 -0.66
CA GLY A 45 3.17 1.05 -1.79
C GLY A 45 3.27 0.00 -2.88
N THR A 46 2.13 -0.42 -3.42
CA THR A 46 2.03 -1.13 -4.69
C THR A 46 1.02 -0.46 -5.61
N MET A 47 1.27 -0.49 -6.92
CA MET A 47 0.41 0.13 -7.92
C MET A 47 -0.13 -0.92 -8.89
N LYS A 48 -1.46 -0.98 -9.07
CA LYS A 48 -2.10 -1.84 -10.08
C LYS A 48 -3.22 -1.10 -10.78
N THR A 49 -3.20 -1.11 -12.11
CA THR A 49 -4.27 -0.50 -12.91
C THR A 49 -5.62 -1.18 -12.72
N THR A 50 -5.63 -2.52 -12.63
CA THR A 50 -6.84 -3.33 -12.44
C THR A 50 -6.59 -4.47 -11.45
N LEU A 51 -7.58 -4.79 -10.63
CA LEU A 51 -7.61 -5.88 -9.66
C LEU A 51 -8.13 -7.16 -10.33
N ARG A 52 -7.43 -7.62 -11.37
CA ARG A 52 -7.78 -8.86 -12.09
C ARG A 52 -7.76 -10.07 -11.15
N GLU A 53 -8.56 -11.07 -11.49
CA GLU A 53 -8.97 -12.25 -10.70
C GLU A 53 -7.85 -13.21 -10.23
N ARG A 54 -6.57 -12.88 -10.39
CA ARG A 54 -5.44 -13.66 -9.86
C ARG A 54 -5.24 -13.41 -8.35
N ARG A 55 -6.32 -13.50 -7.57
CA ARG A 55 -6.41 -13.12 -6.14
C ARG A 55 -5.98 -14.20 -5.15
N ARG A 56 -5.65 -15.43 -5.57
CA ARG A 56 -5.24 -16.47 -4.60
C ARG A 56 -3.77 -16.41 -4.22
N GLU A 57 -2.88 -16.11 -5.16
CA GLU A 57 -1.42 -16.15 -4.91
C GLU A 57 -0.92 -14.93 -4.10
N VAL A 58 -1.48 -13.74 -4.34
CA VAL A 58 -1.04 -12.48 -3.70
C VAL A 58 -1.40 -12.39 -2.21
N VAL A 59 -2.57 -12.93 -1.86
CA VAL A 59 -3.13 -12.86 -0.50
C VAL A 59 -2.38 -13.79 0.47
N GLU A 60 -1.93 -14.95 -0.01
CA GLU A 60 -1.17 -15.93 0.79
C GLU A 60 0.29 -15.53 1.04
N GLU A 61 0.88 -14.66 0.20
CA GLU A 61 2.24 -14.13 0.42
C GLU A 61 2.24 -12.97 1.44
N VAL A 62 1.25 -12.07 1.39
CA VAL A 62 1.14 -10.96 2.37
C VAL A 62 0.78 -11.49 3.76
N SER A 63 -0.10 -12.49 3.85
CA SER A 63 -0.51 -13.10 5.11
C SER A 63 0.62 -13.74 5.92
N ARG A 64 1.77 -14.07 5.28
CA ARG A 64 2.94 -14.65 5.95
C ARG A 64 3.92 -13.62 6.48
N SER A 65 3.68 -12.36 6.16
CA SER A 65 4.64 -11.29 6.38
C SER A 65 4.05 -10.39 7.47
N ASN A 66 4.76 -10.24 8.60
CA ASN A 66 4.38 -9.35 9.72
C ASN A 66 4.59 -7.88 9.33
N VAL A 67 4.01 -7.51 8.18
CA VAL A 67 4.23 -6.29 7.44
C VAL A 67 3.10 -5.32 7.81
N PRO A 68 3.43 -4.04 8.03
CA PRO A 68 2.43 -2.98 8.21
C PRO A 68 1.42 -2.91 7.07
N ASN A 69 0.48 -1.96 7.18
CA ASN A 69 -0.47 -1.69 6.12
C ASN A 69 0.23 -1.47 4.76
N ILE A 70 -0.21 -2.22 3.75
CA ILE A 70 0.23 -2.08 2.36
C ILE A 70 -0.80 -1.23 1.63
N TYR A 71 -0.37 -0.09 1.09
CA TYR A 71 -1.22 0.78 0.29
C TYR A 71 -1.23 0.30 -1.16
N LEU A 72 -2.41 -0.09 -1.64
CA LEU A 72 -2.63 -0.56 -3.00
C LEU A 72 -3.28 0.56 -3.82
N LEU A 73 -2.46 1.25 -4.60
CA LEU A 73 -2.88 2.32 -5.49
C LEU A 73 -3.48 1.72 -6.74
N THR A 74 -4.74 2.07 -7.03
CA THR A 74 -5.44 1.57 -8.19
C THR A 74 -6.37 2.61 -8.79
N VAL A 75 -6.65 2.46 -10.09
CA VAL A 75 -7.65 3.24 -10.82
C VAL A 75 -8.82 2.36 -11.27
N ASP A 76 -8.90 1.14 -10.74
CA ASP A 76 -10.01 0.21 -10.97
C ASP A 76 -11.31 0.80 -10.41
N ASP A 77 -12.36 0.78 -11.22
CA ASP A 77 -13.69 1.28 -10.86
C ASP A 77 -14.63 0.17 -10.35
N ASP A 78 -14.27 -1.10 -10.56
CA ASP A 78 -14.98 -2.26 -10.04
C ASP A 78 -14.43 -2.64 -8.65
N ILE A 79 -14.68 -1.79 -7.65
CA ILE A 79 -14.31 -2.07 -6.26
C ILE A 79 -15.57 -2.29 -5.44
N SER A 80 -15.88 -3.56 -5.15
CA SER A 80 -17.00 -3.93 -4.29
C SER A 80 -16.60 -3.94 -2.81
N GLU A 81 -17.60 -3.79 -1.94
CA GLU A 81 -17.43 -3.86 -0.48
C GLU A 81 -16.76 -5.17 -0.03
N ASN A 82 -17.13 -6.31 -0.62
CA ASN A 82 -16.50 -7.60 -0.33
C ASN A 82 -15.00 -7.60 -0.70
N LYS A 83 -14.60 -6.97 -1.81
CA LYS A 83 -13.17 -6.83 -2.17
C LYS A 83 -12.43 -6.02 -1.10
N VAL A 84 -13.03 -4.93 -0.62
CA VAL A 84 -12.46 -4.10 0.44
C VAL A 84 -12.31 -4.85 1.75
N ILE A 85 -13.32 -5.61 2.17
CA ILE A 85 -13.25 -6.45 3.38
C ILE A 85 -12.11 -7.47 3.26
N GLN A 86 -12.00 -8.15 2.11
CA GLN A 86 -10.91 -9.08 1.85
C GLN A 86 -9.55 -8.38 1.96
N MET A 87 -9.36 -7.22 1.31
CA MET A 87 -8.11 -6.47 1.38
C MET A 87 -7.74 -6.10 2.82
N ASN A 88 -8.70 -5.63 3.63
CA ASN A 88 -8.46 -5.26 5.02
C ASN A 88 -8.03 -6.44 5.90
N ASN A 89 -8.60 -7.63 5.68
CA ASN A 89 -8.20 -8.84 6.38
C ASN A 89 -6.73 -9.23 6.11
N HIS A 90 -6.13 -8.67 5.06
CA HIS A 90 -4.73 -8.87 4.68
C HIS A 90 -3.87 -7.61 4.85
N ASN A 91 -4.29 -6.65 5.68
CA ASN A 91 -3.61 -5.37 5.91
C ASN A 91 -3.37 -4.57 4.61
N ILE A 92 -4.23 -4.73 3.61
CA ILE A 92 -4.16 -3.97 2.36
C ILE A 92 -5.18 -2.83 2.42
N VAL A 93 -4.68 -1.60 2.27
CA VAL A 93 -5.48 -0.38 2.21
C VAL A 93 -5.58 0.07 0.73
N PRO A 94 -6.74 -0.07 0.08
CA PRO A 94 -6.92 0.45 -1.27
C PRO A 94 -6.88 1.98 -1.29
N VAL A 95 -6.06 2.52 -2.19
CA VAL A 95 -5.97 3.94 -2.54
C VAL A 95 -6.57 4.12 -3.92
N VAL A 96 -7.69 4.85 -4.00
CA VAL A 96 -8.54 4.90 -5.20
C VAL A 96 -8.80 6.35 -5.64
N PRO A 97 -9.31 6.61 -6.85
CA PRO A 97 -9.80 7.93 -7.21
C PRO A 97 -10.94 8.37 -6.28
N GLN A 98 -11.03 9.67 -6.00
CA GLN A 98 -12.06 10.22 -5.13
C GLN A 98 -13.48 9.89 -5.61
N SER A 99 -13.69 9.83 -6.94
CA SER A 99 -14.95 9.40 -7.55
C SER A 99 -15.37 7.99 -7.14
N ILE A 100 -14.40 7.07 -7.02
CA ILE A 100 -14.63 5.69 -6.57
C ILE A 100 -14.85 5.66 -5.06
N LYS A 101 -14.02 6.40 -4.29
CA LYS A 101 -14.17 6.52 -2.84
C LYS A 101 -15.56 7.02 -2.44
N ASN A 102 -16.13 7.96 -3.21
CA ASN A 102 -17.42 8.57 -2.95
C ASN A 102 -18.63 7.71 -3.36
N GLN A 103 -18.42 6.52 -3.92
CA GLN A 103 -19.52 5.61 -4.24
C GLN A 103 -20.29 5.23 -2.96
N PRO A 104 -21.62 5.02 -3.02
CA PRO A 104 -22.46 4.79 -1.84
C PRO A 104 -22.00 3.65 -0.93
N HIS A 105 -21.43 2.58 -1.51
CA HIS A 105 -20.94 1.41 -0.77
C HIS A 105 -19.51 1.57 -0.22
N LEU A 106 -18.78 2.64 -0.56
CA LEU A 106 -17.38 2.87 -0.15
C LEU A 106 -17.17 4.14 0.67
N LYS A 107 -18.02 5.16 0.53
CA LYS A 107 -17.85 6.49 1.13
C LYS A 107 -17.58 6.44 2.65
N ASP A 108 -18.33 5.62 3.38
CA ASP A 108 -18.26 5.54 4.84
C ASP A 108 -17.13 4.61 5.34
N LYS A 109 -16.43 3.92 4.43
CA LYS A 109 -15.38 2.96 4.79
C LYS A 109 -14.04 3.63 5.01
N ARG A 110 -13.65 3.87 6.26
CA ARG A 110 -12.33 4.43 6.63
C ARG A 110 -11.14 3.62 6.10
N SER A 111 -11.36 2.35 5.80
CA SER A 111 -10.36 1.45 5.25
C SER A 111 -10.15 1.57 3.74
N VAL A 112 -10.79 2.55 3.10
CA VAL A 112 -10.52 2.97 1.72
C VAL A 112 -10.17 4.43 1.76
N ILE A 113 -9.05 4.81 1.15
CA ILE A 113 -8.60 6.20 1.08
C ILE A 113 -8.52 6.65 -0.37
N ASP A 114 -8.61 7.95 -0.59
CA ASP A 114 -8.34 8.52 -1.91
C ASP A 114 -6.87 8.91 -2.08
N PHE A 115 -6.46 9.16 -3.33
CA PHE A 115 -5.11 9.59 -3.65
C PHE A 115 -4.71 10.89 -2.93
N GLU A 116 -5.65 11.82 -2.74
CA GLU A 116 -5.36 13.09 -2.10
C GLU A 116 -4.99 12.88 -0.63
N SER A 117 -5.82 12.16 0.12
CA SER A 117 -5.56 11.74 1.50
C SER A 117 -4.24 10.98 1.61
N TYR A 118 -3.96 10.07 0.67
CA TYR A 118 -2.72 9.31 0.65
C TYR A 118 -1.48 10.20 0.50
N PHE A 119 -1.47 11.12 -0.47
CA PHE A 119 -0.29 11.96 -0.76
C PHE A 119 -0.15 13.16 0.19
N LEU A 120 -1.26 13.72 0.68
CA LEU A 120 -1.28 14.94 1.48
C LEU A 120 -1.32 14.68 3.00
N GLU A 121 -1.78 13.50 3.42
CA GLU A 121 -1.94 13.18 4.84
C GLU A 121 -1.11 11.95 5.23
N GLU A 122 -1.35 10.79 4.63
CA GLU A 122 -0.73 9.53 5.03
C GLU A 122 0.80 9.55 4.89
N ILE A 123 1.31 9.80 3.68
CA ILE A 123 2.76 9.88 3.45
C ILE A 123 3.39 10.98 4.33
N PRO A 124 2.91 12.23 4.33
CA PRO A 124 3.52 13.28 5.13
C PRO A 124 3.53 12.98 6.63
N ASN A 125 2.47 12.36 7.16
CA ASN A 125 2.41 11.97 8.56
C ASN A 125 3.47 10.95 8.95
N VAL A 126 3.73 9.96 8.08
CA VAL A 126 4.84 9.02 8.28
C VAL A 126 6.19 9.72 8.13
N MET A 127 6.33 10.59 7.12
CA MET A 127 7.58 11.35 6.91
C MET A 127 7.93 12.27 8.08
N LYS A 128 6.95 12.84 8.79
CA LYS A 128 7.17 13.68 9.98
C LYS A 128 7.96 12.95 11.07
N TYR A 129 7.79 11.64 11.22
CA TYR A 129 8.54 10.85 12.19
C TYR A 129 10.04 10.81 11.88
N TRP A 130 10.40 10.79 10.59
CA TRP A 130 11.79 10.70 10.14
C TRP A 130 12.47 12.05 9.92
N LYS A 131 11.69 13.13 9.91
CA LYS A 131 12.23 14.49 9.93
C LYS A 131 12.78 14.76 11.33
N LYS A 132 14.11 14.77 11.44
CA LYS A 132 14.81 15.25 12.63
C LYS A 132 14.61 16.74 12.83
#